data_AF-A0A1J4UJ32-F1
#
_entry.id   AF-A0A1J4UJ32-F1
#
_cell.length_a   1.000
_cell.length_b   1.000
_cell.length_c   1.000
_cell.angle_alpha   90.00
_cell.angle_beta   90.00
_cell.angle_gamma   90.00
#
_symmetry.space_group_name_H-M   'P 1'
#
loop_
_entity.id
_entity.type
_entity.pdbx_description
1 polymer ?
#
loop_
_entity_poly.entity_id
_entity_poly.type
_entity_poly.pdbx_seq_one_letter_code
_entity_poly.pdbx_strand_id
1 'polypeptide(L)' 'MEIVGKTGVFGEVNQVMCKVLDGRDRGRVIRRNIKGSVRKGDIVLLLETEREARPLKTKKKV' A
#
# COMPACT_ATOMS: atom_id res chain seq x y z
N MET A 1 2.54 9.37 3.83
CA MET A 1 2.27 8.13 3.09
C MET A 1 3.26 8.01 1.95
N GLU A 2 3.69 6.81 1.63
CA GLU A 2 4.74 6.55 0.64
C GLU A 2 4.47 5.29 -0.19
N ILE A 3 5.09 5.25 -1.36
CA ILE A 3 5.10 4.06 -2.23
C ILE A 3 6.33 3.25 -1.82
N VAL A 4 6.11 2.04 -1.31
CA VAL A 4 7.16 1.15 -0.82
C VAL A 4 7.96 0.58 -1.99
N GLY A 5 7.26 0.18 -3.06
CA GLY A 5 7.88 -0.36 -4.27
C GLY A 5 6.90 -1.14 -5.14
N LYS A 6 7.39 -1.64 -6.28
CA LYS A 6 6.63 -2.51 -7.17
C LYS A 6 6.73 -3.97 -6.71
N THR A 7 5.63 -4.70 -6.86
CA THR A 7 5.45 -6.11 -6.49
C THR A 7 4.59 -6.82 -7.55
N GLY A 8 4.45 -8.13 -7.42
CA GLY A 8 3.77 -9.01 -8.38
C GLY A 8 4.74 -9.55 -9.45
N VAL A 9 4.38 -10.72 -10.02
CA VAL A 9 5.22 -11.45 -10.99
C VAL A 9 5.60 -10.58 -12.19
N PHE A 10 4.70 -9.70 -12.62
CA PHE A 10 4.87 -8.81 -13.77
C PHE A 10 5.15 -7.33 -13.37
N GLY A 11 5.31 -7.03 -12.08
CA GLY A 11 5.56 -5.66 -11.61
C GLY A 11 4.38 -4.68 -11.78
N GLU A 12 3.16 -5.21 -11.95
CA GLU A 12 1.94 -4.43 -12.18
C GLU A 12 1.31 -3.86 -10.90
N VAL A 13 1.78 -4.29 -9.73
CA VAL A 13 1.24 -3.91 -8.43
C VAL A 13 2.23 -3.00 -7.71
N ASN A 14 1.74 -1.90 -7.16
CA ASN A 14 2.50 -1.04 -6.26
C ASN A 14 2.08 -1.33 -4.82
N GLN A 15 3.05 -1.64 -3.96
CA GLN A 15 2.82 -1.66 -2.53
C GLN A 15 2.94 -0.24 -1.99
N VAL A 16 1.91 0.21 -1.28
CA VAL A 16 1.82 1.55 -0.70
C VAL A 16 1.52 1.48 0.78
N MET A 17 1.99 2.48 1.51
CA MET A 17 1.59 2.72 2.89
C MET A 17 0.56 3.84 2.91
N CYS A 18 -0.68 3.50 3.29
CA CYS A 18 -1.77 4.44 3.39
C CYS A 18 -2.30 4.63 4.82
N LYS A 19 -2.53 5.88 5.22
CA LYS A 19 -3.27 6.31 6.41
C LYS A 19 -4.77 6.32 6.15
N VAL A 20 -5.53 5.66 7.03
CA VAL A 20 -6.99 5.70 7.03
C VAL A 20 -7.45 7.10 7.43
N LEU A 21 -8.21 7.76 6.56
CA LEU A 21 -8.65 9.14 6.76
C LEU A 21 -9.93 9.25 7.59
N ASP A 22 -10.79 8.23 7.52
CA ASP A 22 -12.11 8.22 8.13
C ASP A 22 -12.56 6.80 8.53
N GLY A 23 -13.59 6.69 9.38
CA GLY A 23 -14.16 5.43 9.85
C GLY A 23 -13.55 4.91 11.16
N ARG A 24 -13.81 3.63 11.46
CA ARG A 24 -13.45 2.98 12.74
C ARG A 24 -11.95 2.97 13.02
N ASP A 25 -11.14 2.74 11.99
CA ASP A 25 -9.67 2.67 12.08
C ASP A 25 -8.98 4.00 11.74
N ARG A 26 -9.69 5.14 11.86
CA ARG A 26 -9.16 6.46 11.50
C ARG A 26 -7.80 6.72 12.16
N GLY A 27 -6.84 7.14 11.35
CA GLY A 27 -5.48 7.44 11.79
C GLY A 27 -4.50 6.27 11.69
N ARG A 28 -4.98 5.03 11.54
CA ARG A 28 -4.14 3.85 11.35
C ARG A 28 -3.41 3.91 10.00
N VAL A 29 -2.15 3.49 9.98
CA VAL A 29 -1.36 3.33 8.75
C VAL A 29 -1.33 1.85 8.40
N ILE A 30 -1.75 1.51 7.19
CA ILE A 30 -1.82 0.14 6.69
C ILE A 30 -1.05 0.01 5.38
N ARG A 31 -0.58 -1.22 5.09
CA ARG A 31 0.03 -1.54 3.80
C ARG A 31 -1.00 -2.12 2.85
N ARG A 32 -1.08 -1.57 1.64
CA ARG A 32 -1.98 -2.06 0.60
C ARG A 32 -1.30 -2.20 -0.75
N ASN A 33 -1.80 -3.17 -1.51
CA ASN A 33 -1.40 -3.44 -2.87
C ASN A 33 -2.41 -2.74 -3.79
N ILE A 34 -1.91 -1.86 -4.65
CA ILE A 34 -2.71 -1.16 -5.66
C ILE A 34 -2.21 -1.60 -7.02
N LYS A 35 -3.12 -2.04 -7.90
CA LYS A 35 -2.78 -2.35 -9.28
C LYS A 35 -2.72 -1.05 -10.10
N GLY A 36 -1.70 -0.92 -10.93
CA GLY A 36 -1.49 0.26 -11.76
C GLY A 36 -0.74 1.40 -11.07
N SER A 37 -0.64 2.53 -11.76
CA SER A 37 0.12 3.70 -11.32
C SER A 37 -0.57 4.41 -10.15
N VAL A 38 0.22 4.80 -9.16
CA VAL A 38 -0.23 5.51 -7.95
C VAL A 38 0.76 6.61 -7.62
N ARG A 39 0.27 7.73 -7.10
CA ARG A 39 1.05 8.90 -6.67
C ARG A 39 0.77 9.23 -5.21
N LYS A 40 1.71 9.94 -4.59
CA LYS A 40 1.50 10.49 -3.25
C LYS A 40 0.34 11.49 -3.30
N GLY A 41 -0.62 11.35 -2.39
CA GLY A 41 -1.80 12.21 -2.31
C GLY A 41 -3.06 11.60 -2.94
N ASP A 42 -2.94 10.51 -3.70
CA ASP A 42 -4.10 9.78 -4.19
C ASP A 42 -4.93 9.24 -3.01
N ILE A 43 -6.25 9.35 -3.12
CA ILE A 43 -7.20 8.81 -2.15
C ILE A 43 -7.78 7.52 -2.72
N VAL A 44 -7.77 6.47 -1.91
CA VAL A 44 -8.32 5.16 -2.28
C VAL A 44 -9.40 4.75 -1.29
N LEU A 45 -10.45 4.13 -1.81
CA LEU A 45 -11.49 3.53 -0.99
C LEU A 45 -10.99 2.18 -0.46
N LEU A 46 -11.04 2.02 0.86
CA LEU A 46 -10.74 0.75 1.53
C LEU A 46 -12.06 0.11 1.93
N LEU A 47 -12.44 -0.99 1.28
CA LEU A 47 -13.64 -1.76 1.68
C LEU A 47 -13.46 -2.41 3.05
N GLU A 48 -12.23 -2.80 3.37
CA GLU A 48 -11.86 -3.43 4.64
C GLU A 48 -10.49 -2.89 5.09
N THR A 49 -10.38 -2.48 6.35
CA THR A 49 -9.16 -1.95 6.98
C THR A 49 -8.38 -2.98 7.80
N GLU A 50 -8.96 -4.16 8.03
CA GLU A 50 -8.43 -5.18 8.96
C GLU A 50 -7.16 -5.87 8.44
N ARG A 51 -7.07 -6.09 7.12
CA ARG A 51 -5.97 -6.84 6.48
C ARG A 51 -4.79 -5.94 6.12
N GLU A 52 -3.59 -6.50 6.07
CA GLU A 52 -2.42 -5.79 5.59
C GLU A 52 -1.64 -6.64 4.58
N ALA A 53 -1.14 -6.00 3.52
CA ALA A 53 -0.25 -6.64 2.58
C ALA A 53 1.07 -7.00 3.29
N ARG A 54 1.56 -8.23 3.06
CA ARG A 54 2.85 -8.66 3.59
C ARG A 54 3.96 -7.72 3.13
N PRO A 55 4.96 -7.43 3.98
CA PRO A 55 6.07 -6.58 3.59
C PRO A 55 6.84 -7.22 2.44
N LEU A 56 7.23 -6.42 1.46
CA LEU A 56 8.21 -6.81 0.46
C LEU A 56 9.51 -7.23 1.15
N LYS A 57 9.95 -8.47 0.95
CA LYS A 57 11.27 -8.92 1.40
C LYS A 57 12.31 -8.23 0.52
N THR A 58 13.02 -7.26 1.08
CA THR A 58 14.15 -6.60 0.41
C THR A 58 15.20 -7.65 0.03
N LYS A 59 15.43 -7.89 -1.25
CA LYS A 59 16.77 -8.31 -1.66
C LYS A 59 17.65 -7.07 -1.45
N LYS A 60 18.62 -7.16 -0.52
CA LYS A 60 19.69 -6.15 -0.41
C LYS A 60 20.22 -5.93 -1.83
N LYS A 61 20.28 -4.67 -2.27
CA LYS A 61 21.15 -4.32 -3.39
C LYS A 61 22.57 -4.64 -2.91
N VAL A 62 23.14 -5.72 -3.43
CA VAL A 62 24.58 -5.95 -3.42
C VAL A 62 25.12 -5.25 -4.65
#